data_AF-A0A843HZP6-F1
#
_entry.id   AF-A0A843HZP6-F1
#
_cell.length_a   1.000
_cell.length_b   1.000
_cell.length_c   1.000
_cell.angle_alpha   90.00
_cell.angle_beta   90.00
_cell.angle_gamma   90.00
#
_symmetry.space_group_name_H-M   'P 1'
#
loop_
_entity.id
_entity.type
_entity.pdbx_description
1 polymer ?
#
loop_
_entity_poly.entity_id
_entity_poly.type
_entity_poly.pdbx_seq_one_letter_code
_entity_poly.pdbx_strand_id
1 'polypeptide(L)'
;MAVRKKRQVGVKQDYTAQFQKLYQEMRGKSSKEKQEAYKKFYKRIAKVADQRLNEIEQLAKKPGYKKIKQWAYKVAMREIKGMYGEGAKRFNRKPPSDLRMMYKNINRVLQFLASPTSSKQGINEVYEKRAQTISINYGIDLDWSNVGDLFESTLYKKVDAKYGSKTAIQAIGLIQADKKKVQRALKEQKPISMHIEDADLNHAVNNFLHYYKKDLNSLLKKI
;
A
#
# COMPACT_ATOMS: atom_id res chain seq x y z
N MET A 1 -28.62 21.72 24.96
CA MET A 1 -27.20 21.99 24.62
C MET A 1 -26.45 20.68 24.50
N ALA A 2 -26.09 20.26 23.29
CA ALA A 2 -25.38 19.00 23.05
C ALA A 2 -23.87 19.20 23.17
N VAL A 3 -23.27 18.70 24.25
CA VAL A 3 -21.82 18.72 24.46
C VAL A 3 -21.17 17.73 23.49
N ARG A 4 -20.61 18.25 22.39
CA ARG A 4 -19.71 17.49 21.51
C ARG A 4 -18.47 17.09 22.33
N LYS A 5 -18.38 15.81 22.69
CA LYS A 5 -17.13 15.20 23.19
C LYS A 5 -16.02 15.44 22.17
N LYS A 6 -15.09 16.33 22.50
CA LYS A 6 -13.80 16.46 21.80
C LYS A 6 -13.16 15.07 21.80
N ARG A 7 -13.01 14.47 20.60
CA ARG A 7 -12.20 13.26 20.42
C ARG A 7 -10.79 13.60 20.88
N GLN A 8 -10.36 13.02 21.99
CA GLN A 8 -8.96 13.04 22.39
C GLN A 8 -8.11 12.56 21.21
N VAL A 9 -7.15 13.38 20.80
CA VAL A 9 -6.10 13.03 19.85
C VAL A 9 -5.37 11.85 20.49
N GLY A 10 -5.59 10.65 19.94
CA GLY A 10 -5.31 9.40 20.61
C GLY A 10 -3.81 9.18 20.83
N VAL A 11 -3.42 8.95 22.09
CA VAL A 11 -2.16 8.28 22.41
C VAL A 11 -2.13 6.97 21.60
N LYS A 12 -1.17 6.85 20.68
CA LYS A 12 -0.99 5.65 19.86
C LYS A 12 -0.70 4.50 20.84
N GLN A 13 -1.66 3.61 21.04
CA GLN A 13 -1.48 2.50 21.98
C GLN A 13 -0.33 1.60 21.49
N ASP A 14 0.78 1.62 22.22
CA ASP A 14 1.92 0.74 21.97
C ASP A 14 1.65 -0.62 22.60
N TYR A 15 1.05 -1.51 21.82
CA TYR A 15 0.79 -2.88 22.27
C TYR A 15 2.07 -3.70 22.46
N THR A 16 3.19 -3.31 21.82
CA THR A 16 4.47 -4.00 22.00
C THR A 16 5.02 -3.76 23.39
N ALA A 17 5.05 -2.49 23.83
CA ALA A 17 5.45 -2.13 25.19
C ALA A 17 4.53 -2.79 26.25
N GLN A 18 3.22 -2.81 26.00
CA GLN A 18 2.27 -3.49 26.90
C GLN A 18 2.53 -5.00 27.00
N PHE A 19 2.86 -5.65 25.88
CA PHE A 19 3.18 -7.08 25.90
C PHE A 19 4.50 -7.36 26.61
N GLN A 20 5.52 -6.54 26.41
CA GLN A 20 6.79 -6.66 27.13
C GLN A 20 6.60 -6.55 28.64
N LYS A 21 5.81 -5.56 29.10
CA LYS A 21 5.46 -5.43 30.52
C LYS A 21 4.75 -6.68 31.04
N LEU A 22 3.71 -7.14 30.35
CA LEU A 22 2.99 -8.36 30.70
C LEU A 22 3.92 -9.59 30.74
N TYR A 23 4.84 -9.70 29.79
CA TYR A 23 5.80 -10.79 29.73
C TYR A 23 6.71 -10.82 30.96
N GLN A 24 7.21 -9.66 31.40
CA GLN A 24 8.02 -9.54 32.61
C GLN A 24 7.23 -9.85 33.88
N GLU A 25 6.00 -9.34 34.00
CA GLU A 25 5.11 -9.62 35.15
C GLU A 25 4.79 -11.11 35.30
N MET A 26 4.78 -11.84 34.19
CA MET A 26 4.53 -13.28 34.18
C MET A 26 5.80 -14.13 34.40
N ARG A 27 6.99 -13.53 34.57
CA ARG A 27 8.19 -14.30 34.99
C ARG A 27 7.91 -14.92 36.37
N GLY A 28 8.26 -16.19 36.52
CA GLY A 28 8.04 -16.94 37.76
C GLY A 28 6.59 -17.40 38.01
N LYS A 29 5.61 -17.00 37.18
CA LYS A 29 4.23 -17.49 37.28
C LYS A 29 4.06 -18.89 36.68
N SER A 30 3.01 -19.60 37.13
CA SER A 30 2.67 -20.92 36.62
C SER A 30 2.29 -20.89 35.14
N SER A 31 2.39 -22.03 34.46
CA SER A 31 2.01 -22.16 33.04
C SER A 31 0.54 -21.80 32.81
N LYS A 32 -0.35 -22.15 33.74
CA LYS A 32 -1.79 -21.85 33.66
C LYS A 32 -2.06 -20.35 33.74
N GLU A 33 -1.41 -19.65 34.67
CA GLU A 33 -1.53 -18.19 34.80
C GLU A 33 -1.01 -17.46 33.54
N LYS A 34 0.16 -17.86 33.04
CA LYS A 34 0.74 -17.35 31.78
C LYS A 34 -0.23 -17.53 30.63
N GLN A 35 -0.81 -18.72 30.51
CA GLN A 35 -1.70 -19.07 29.41
C GLN A 35 -2.94 -18.19 29.40
N GLU A 36 -3.58 -18.00 30.56
CA GLU A 36 -4.79 -17.17 30.67
C GLU A 36 -4.46 -15.69 30.41
N ALA A 37 -3.36 -15.18 30.96
CA ALA A 37 -2.91 -13.81 30.74
C ALA A 37 -2.61 -13.52 29.26
N TYR A 38 -1.84 -14.39 28.61
CA TYR A 38 -1.50 -14.25 27.18
C TYR A 38 -2.71 -14.44 26.29
N LYS A 39 -3.63 -15.35 26.62
CA LYS A 39 -4.89 -15.53 25.89
C LYS A 39 -5.77 -14.29 25.96
N LYS A 40 -5.89 -13.65 27.13
CA LYS A 40 -6.63 -12.40 27.31
C LYS A 40 -6.01 -11.27 26.49
N PHE A 41 -4.67 -11.15 26.55
CA PHE A 41 -3.94 -10.16 25.75
C PHE A 41 -4.12 -10.40 24.25
N TYR A 42 -3.95 -11.64 23.79
CA TYR A 42 -4.13 -12.06 22.40
C TYR A 42 -5.52 -11.67 21.87
N LYS A 43 -6.59 -12.05 22.58
CA LYS A 43 -7.98 -11.73 22.16
C LYS A 43 -8.18 -10.22 21.97
N ARG A 44 -7.62 -9.42 22.86
CA ARG A 44 -7.72 -7.95 22.79
C ARG A 44 -7.04 -7.40 21.54
N ILE A 45 -5.78 -7.77 21.30
CA ILE A 45 -5.03 -7.25 20.14
C ILE A 45 -5.55 -7.82 18.82
N ALA A 46 -6.01 -9.08 18.79
CA ALA A 46 -6.58 -9.71 17.61
C ALA A 46 -7.88 -9.02 17.16
N LYS A 47 -8.72 -8.58 18.11
CA LYS A 47 -9.92 -7.79 17.81
C LYS A 47 -9.55 -6.44 17.16
N VAL A 48 -8.53 -5.75 17.68
CA VAL A 48 -8.05 -4.49 17.11
C VAL A 48 -7.47 -4.70 15.71
N ALA A 49 -6.69 -5.78 15.53
CA ALA A 49 -6.11 -6.13 14.24
C ALA A 49 -7.19 -6.44 13.20
N ASP A 50 -8.23 -7.20 13.56
CA ASP A 50 -9.35 -7.47 12.67
C ASP A 50 -10.15 -6.21 12.33
N GLN A 51 -10.32 -5.29 13.28
CA GLN A 51 -10.96 -4.00 13.01
C GLN A 51 -10.15 -3.19 11.98
N ARG A 52 -8.84 -3.08 12.15
CA ARG A 52 -7.95 -2.42 11.17
C ARG A 52 -7.97 -3.12 9.81
N LEU A 53 -8.02 -4.45 9.81
CA LEU A 53 -8.13 -5.22 8.58
C LEU A 53 -9.45 -4.93 7.84
N ASN A 54 -10.57 -4.90 8.56
CA ASN A 54 -11.87 -4.52 8.01
C ASN A 54 -11.82 -3.08 7.46
N GLU A 55 -11.20 -2.14 8.16
CA GLU A 55 -11.03 -0.76 7.67
C GLU A 55 -10.24 -0.71 6.36
N ILE A 56 -9.16 -1.48 6.23
CA ILE A 56 -8.39 -1.62 4.98
C ILE A 56 -9.26 -2.22 3.87
N GLU A 57 -10.07 -3.24 4.16
CA GLU A 57 -10.99 -3.84 3.19
C GLU A 57 -12.06 -2.85 2.72
N GLN A 58 -12.59 -2.00 3.61
CA GLN A 58 -13.54 -0.96 3.24
C GLN A 58 -12.86 0.18 2.48
N LEU A 59 -11.64 0.56 2.87
CA LEU A 59 -10.84 1.55 2.14
C LEU A 59 -10.60 1.09 0.71
N ALA A 60 -10.28 -0.18 0.49
CA ALA A 60 -10.06 -0.75 -0.83
C ALA A 60 -11.27 -0.62 -1.79
N LYS A 61 -12.47 -0.34 -1.28
CA LYS A 61 -13.65 -0.08 -2.12
C LYS A 61 -13.72 1.37 -2.61
N LYS A 62 -12.92 2.28 -2.06
CA LYS A 62 -12.91 3.69 -2.43
C LYS A 62 -12.03 3.95 -3.66
N PRO A 63 -12.39 4.93 -4.51
CA PRO A 63 -11.51 5.40 -5.60
C PRO A 63 -10.12 5.77 -5.08
N GLY A 64 -9.06 5.42 -5.82
CA GLY A 64 -7.67 5.63 -5.41
C GLY A 64 -7.12 4.64 -4.34
N TYR A 65 -7.98 3.81 -3.75
CA TYR A 65 -7.58 2.85 -2.70
C TYR A 65 -7.66 1.38 -3.13
N LYS A 66 -8.18 1.07 -4.31
CA LYS A 66 -8.35 -0.32 -4.80
C LYS A 66 -7.07 -1.15 -4.74
N LYS A 67 -5.93 -0.51 -4.98
CA LYS A 67 -4.60 -1.15 -5.01
C LYS A 67 -3.96 -1.32 -3.63
N ILE A 68 -4.47 -0.63 -2.61
CA ILE A 68 -4.01 -0.80 -1.21
C ILE A 68 -4.29 -2.22 -0.70
N LYS A 69 -5.33 -2.89 -1.24
CA LYS A 69 -5.62 -4.31 -1.02
C LYS A 69 -4.49 -5.25 -1.49
N GLN A 70 -3.56 -4.83 -2.33
CA GLN A 70 -2.47 -5.73 -2.76
C GLN A 70 -1.26 -5.74 -1.84
N TRP A 71 -1.10 -4.71 -1.00
CA TRP A 71 0.15 -4.50 -0.26
C TRP A 71 -0.08 -4.53 1.25
N ALA A 72 -0.87 -3.59 1.80
CA ALA A 72 -1.19 -3.55 3.22
C ALA A 72 -1.95 -4.81 3.67
N TYR A 73 -2.95 -5.20 2.86
CA TYR A 73 -3.73 -6.41 3.07
C TYR A 73 -2.90 -7.68 2.88
N LYS A 74 -1.94 -7.70 1.92
CA LYS A 74 -1.06 -8.86 1.69
C LYS A 74 -0.14 -9.13 2.86
N VAL A 75 0.36 -8.09 3.54
CA VAL A 75 1.10 -8.25 4.80
C VAL A 75 0.22 -8.92 5.85
N ALA A 76 -1.00 -8.41 6.06
CA ALA A 76 -1.94 -9.00 7.02
C ALA A 76 -2.27 -10.46 6.68
N MET A 77 -2.53 -10.77 5.40
CA MET A 77 -2.85 -12.13 4.94
C MET A 77 -1.67 -13.09 5.09
N ARG A 78 -0.44 -12.63 4.83
CA ARG A 78 0.78 -13.43 5.08
C ARG A 78 0.92 -13.79 6.56
N GLU A 79 0.67 -12.84 7.46
CA GLU A 79 0.73 -13.12 8.89
C GLU A 79 -0.35 -14.10 9.32
N ILE A 80 -1.61 -13.86 8.92
CA ILE A 80 -2.74 -14.74 9.21
C ILE A 80 -2.51 -16.16 8.68
N LYS A 81 -2.05 -16.30 7.44
CA LYS A 81 -1.72 -17.59 6.82
C LYS A 81 -0.63 -18.31 7.59
N GLY A 82 0.42 -17.61 8.01
CA GLY A 82 1.49 -18.24 8.79
C GLY A 82 1.11 -18.57 10.24
N MET A 83 -0.02 -18.08 10.75
CA MET A 83 -0.59 -18.49 12.05
C MET A 83 -1.57 -19.65 11.95
N TYR A 84 -2.40 -19.66 10.90
CA TYR A 84 -3.61 -20.49 10.84
C TYR A 84 -3.70 -21.38 9.61
N GLY A 85 -2.69 -21.36 8.74
CA GLY A 85 -2.68 -22.10 7.48
C GLY A 85 -3.46 -21.41 6.36
N GLU A 86 -3.54 -22.11 5.23
CA GLU A 86 -4.26 -21.65 4.04
C GLU A 86 -5.76 -21.45 4.34
N GLY A 87 -6.36 -20.44 3.70
CA GLY A 87 -7.79 -20.14 3.83
C GLY A 87 -8.18 -19.30 5.05
N ALA A 88 -7.27 -19.04 5.98
CA ALA A 88 -7.52 -18.12 7.09
C ALA A 88 -7.55 -16.65 6.62
N LYS A 89 -8.56 -15.89 7.07
CA LYS A 89 -8.80 -14.49 6.64
C LYS A 89 -8.82 -13.46 7.77
N ARG A 90 -8.70 -13.90 9.02
CA ARG A 90 -8.89 -13.08 10.22
C ARG A 90 -7.93 -13.47 11.34
N PHE A 91 -7.55 -12.48 12.14
CA PHE A 91 -6.74 -12.62 13.33
C PHE A 91 -7.56 -13.15 14.51
N ASN A 92 -8.84 -12.79 14.66
CA ASN A 92 -9.67 -13.19 15.80
C ASN A 92 -10.16 -14.65 15.67
N ARG A 93 -9.22 -15.58 15.64
CA ARG A 93 -9.46 -17.02 15.73
C ARG A 93 -9.12 -17.53 17.13
N LYS A 94 -9.53 -18.79 17.40
CA LYS A 94 -9.24 -19.45 18.66
C LYS A 94 -7.72 -19.47 18.87
N PRO A 95 -7.21 -18.91 19.98
CA PRO A 95 -5.78 -18.92 20.24
C PRO A 95 -5.28 -20.34 20.52
N PRO A 96 -4.00 -20.64 20.21
CA PRO A 96 -3.41 -21.94 20.47
C PRO A 96 -3.37 -22.23 21.98
N SER A 97 -3.45 -23.50 22.36
CA SER A 97 -3.27 -23.93 23.75
C SER A 97 -1.79 -23.89 24.17
N ASP A 98 -0.88 -24.16 23.24
CA ASP A 98 0.56 -24.11 23.49
C ASP A 98 1.06 -22.68 23.72
N LEU A 99 1.81 -22.47 24.80
CA LEU A 99 2.33 -21.15 25.21
C LEU A 99 3.33 -20.57 24.20
N ARG A 100 4.16 -21.41 23.59
CA ARG A 100 5.17 -20.98 22.63
C ARG A 100 4.52 -20.48 21.34
N MET A 101 3.50 -21.20 20.89
CA MET A 101 2.63 -20.81 19.78
C MET A 101 1.82 -19.56 20.10
N MET A 102 1.30 -19.42 21.33
CA MET A 102 0.60 -18.21 21.77
C MET A 102 1.50 -16.98 21.66
N TYR A 103 2.72 -17.07 22.19
CA TYR A 103 3.71 -16.00 22.13
C TYR A 103 4.04 -15.62 20.67
N LYS A 104 4.28 -16.63 19.81
CA LYS A 104 4.51 -16.43 18.37
C LYS A 104 3.34 -15.70 17.69
N ASN A 105 2.10 -16.11 17.98
CA ASN A 105 0.91 -15.49 17.40
C ASN A 105 0.71 -14.06 17.91
N ILE A 106 0.96 -13.79 19.20
CA ILE A 106 0.95 -12.42 19.73
C ILE A 106 1.93 -11.54 18.96
N ASN A 107 3.18 -11.97 18.79
CA ASN A 107 4.19 -11.19 18.07
C ASN A 107 3.81 -10.93 16.61
N ARG A 108 3.19 -11.88 15.92
CA ARG A 108 2.70 -11.69 14.54
C ARG A 108 1.58 -10.66 14.46
N VAL A 109 0.63 -10.69 15.41
CA VAL A 109 -0.42 -9.66 15.51
C VAL A 109 0.20 -8.29 15.81
N LEU A 110 1.17 -8.22 16.71
CA LEU A 110 1.89 -6.99 17.04
C LEU A 110 2.66 -6.44 15.83
N GLN A 111 3.33 -7.28 15.04
CA GLN A 111 4.00 -6.88 13.80
C GLN A 111 3.03 -6.23 12.81
N PHE A 112 1.84 -6.82 12.62
CA PHE A 112 0.80 -6.19 11.81
C PHE A 112 0.36 -4.84 12.38
N LEU A 113 0.05 -4.77 13.69
CA LEU A 113 -0.38 -3.53 14.34
C LEU A 113 0.68 -2.42 14.36
N ALA A 114 1.96 -2.78 14.36
CA ALA A 114 3.08 -1.86 14.29
C ALA A 114 3.33 -1.34 12.87
N SER A 115 2.88 -2.07 11.83
CA SER A 115 3.06 -1.64 10.44
C SER A 115 2.34 -0.31 10.21
N PRO A 116 3.00 0.71 9.62
CA PRO A 116 2.35 1.98 9.28
C PRO A 116 1.16 1.75 8.34
N THR A 117 1.29 0.77 7.45
CA THR A 117 0.24 0.40 6.49
C THR A 117 -0.97 -0.32 7.12
N SER A 118 -0.98 -0.56 8.44
CA SER A 118 -2.15 -1.11 9.12
C SER A 118 -3.26 -0.09 9.41
N SER A 119 -3.05 1.19 9.07
CA SER A 119 -4.03 2.26 9.27
C SER A 119 -4.15 3.14 8.03
N LYS A 120 -5.31 3.81 7.85
CA LYS A 120 -5.52 4.74 6.73
C LYS A 120 -4.45 5.83 6.66
N GLN A 121 -4.14 6.45 7.79
CA GLN A 121 -3.17 7.54 7.85
C GLN A 121 -1.77 7.06 7.46
N GLY A 122 -1.28 5.98 8.06
CA GLY A 122 0.05 5.47 7.73
C GLY A 122 0.14 4.87 6.32
N ILE A 123 -0.97 4.37 5.77
CA ILE A 123 -1.10 4.06 4.34
C ILE A 123 -0.83 5.34 3.53
N ASN A 124 -1.60 6.40 3.75
CA ASN A 124 -1.45 7.65 2.99
C ASN A 124 -0.02 8.18 3.09
N GLU A 125 0.55 8.29 4.29
CA GLU A 125 1.92 8.78 4.51
C GLU A 125 2.98 7.96 3.76
N VAL A 126 2.86 6.63 3.77
CA VAL A 126 3.81 5.75 3.06
C VAL A 126 3.69 5.90 1.54
N TYR A 127 2.47 5.94 1.01
CA TYR A 127 2.25 6.07 -0.44
C TYR A 127 2.55 7.46 -0.96
N GLU A 128 2.27 8.50 -0.17
CA GLU A 128 2.62 9.87 -0.47
C GLU A 128 4.13 10.04 -0.59
N LYS A 129 4.90 9.57 0.40
CA LYS A 129 6.36 9.58 0.32
C LYS A 129 6.89 8.79 -0.88
N ARG A 130 6.25 7.65 -1.20
CA ARG A 130 6.65 6.82 -2.34
C ARG A 130 6.36 7.50 -3.68
N ALA A 131 5.20 8.13 -3.81
CA ALA A 131 4.83 8.93 -4.97
C ALA A 131 5.84 10.06 -5.16
N GLN A 132 6.07 10.87 -4.11
CA GLN A 132 7.03 11.97 -4.12
C GLN A 132 8.43 11.51 -4.53
N THR A 133 8.91 10.40 -3.96
CA THR A 133 10.23 9.85 -4.31
C THR A 133 10.32 9.47 -5.78
N ILE A 134 9.28 8.84 -6.34
CA ILE A 134 9.24 8.50 -7.76
C ILE A 134 9.18 9.76 -8.63
N SER A 135 8.33 10.72 -8.25
CA SER A 135 8.16 11.98 -8.98
C SER A 135 9.45 12.78 -9.04
N ILE A 136 10.17 12.90 -7.92
CA ILE A 136 11.46 13.62 -7.84
C ILE A 136 12.52 12.90 -8.66
N ASN A 137 12.69 11.59 -8.46
CA ASN A 137 13.81 10.86 -9.05
C ASN A 137 13.67 10.61 -10.55
N TYR A 138 12.43 10.62 -11.06
CA TYR A 138 12.14 10.22 -12.45
C TYR A 138 11.35 11.26 -13.23
N GLY A 139 11.06 12.43 -12.65
CA GLY A 139 10.33 13.52 -13.31
C GLY A 139 8.88 13.15 -13.66
N ILE A 140 8.30 12.17 -12.97
CA ILE A 140 6.94 11.68 -13.21
C ILE A 140 5.96 12.54 -12.41
N ASP A 141 4.84 12.90 -13.02
CA ASP A 141 3.74 13.54 -12.30
C ASP A 141 2.86 12.46 -11.68
N LEU A 142 3.26 11.98 -10.50
CA LEU A 142 2.62 10.87 -9.80
C LEU A 142 1.97 11.36 -8.50
N ASP A 143 0.70 11.01 -8.32
CA ASP A 143 -0.04 11.22 -7.07
C ASP A 143 -0.13 9.89 -6.32
N TRP A 144 -0.14 9.92 -5.00
CA TRP A 144 -0.19 8.71 -4.18
C TRP A 144 -1.40 7.83 -4.49
N SER A 145 -2.51 8.42 -4.93
CA SER A 145 -3.73 7.71 -5.32
C SER A 145 -3.58 6.91 -6.62
N ASN A 146 -2.64 7.29 -7.50
CA ASN A 146 -2.45 6.69 -8.82
C ASN A 146 -1.15 5.86 -8.94
N VAL A 147 -0.29 5.86 -7.91
CA VAL A 147 0.90 4.99 -7.81
C VAL A 147 0.56 3.53 -8.10
N GLY A 148 -0.54 3.04 -7.53
CA GLY A 148 -0.96 1.65 -7.73
C GLY A 148 -1.40 1.35 -9.18
N ASP A 149 -1.93 2.34 -9.89
CA ASP A 149 -2.37 2.18 -11.28
C ASP A 149 -1.16 2.18 -12.22
N LEU A 150 -0.11 2.97 -11.91
CA LEU A 150 1.17 2.92 -12.61
C LEU A 150 1.75 1.50 -12.62
N PHE A 151 1.91 0.89 -11.44
CA PHE A 151 2.50 -0.45 -11.29
C PHE A 151 1.65 -1.55 -11.93
N GLU A 152 0.37 -1.31 -12.14
CA GLU A 152 -0.51 -2.25 -12.80
C GLU A 152 -0.71 -2.02 -14.28
N SER A 153 -0.29 -0.86 -14.80
CA SER A 153 -0.41 -0.52 -16.20
C SER A 153 0.29 -1.57 -17.07
N THR A 154 -0.33 -1.88 -18.21
CA THR A 154 0.21 -2.83 -19.19
C THR A 154 1.60 -2.43 -19.64
N LEU A 155 1.86 -1.12 -19.76
CA LEU A 155 3.16 -0.57 -20.11
C LEU A 155 4.21 -0.88 -19.04
N TYR A 156 3.91 -0.57 -17.77
CA TYR A 156 4.82 -0.86 -16.66
C TYR A 156 5.17 -2.35 -16.61
N LYS A 157 4.15 -3.23 -16.61
CA LYS A 157 4.36 -4.68 -16.53
C LYS A 157 5.20 -5.22 -17.69
N LYS A 158 5.00 -4.73 -18.91
CA LYS A 158 5.77 -5.15 -20.09
C LYS A 158 7.24 -4.75 -20.00
N VAL A 159 7.53 -3.52 -19.56
CA VAL A 159 8.91 -3.03 -19.45
C VAL A 159 9.60 -3.65 -18.23
N ASP A 160 8.90 -3.78 -17.10
CA ASP A 160 9.40 -4.40 -15.87
C ASP A 160 9.79 -5.86 -16.09
N ALA A 161 8.94 -6.65 -16.76
CA ALA A 161 9.21 -8.05 -17.05
C ALA A 161 10.47 -8.28 -17.90
N LYS A 162 10.86 -7.30 -18.73
CA LYS A 162 11.98 -7.43 -19.66
C LYS A 162 13.26 -6.72 -19.22
N TYR A 163 13.12 -5.60 -18.50
CA TYR A 163 14.24 -4.70 -18.18
C TYR A 163 14.30 -4.29 -16.70
N GLY A 164 13.40 -4.81 -15.87
CA GLY A 164 13.34 -4.53 -14.44
C GLY A 164 12.67 -3.20 -14.08
N SER A 165 12.32 -3.08 -12.81
CA SER A 165 11.41 -2.04 -12.31
C SER A 165 11.98 -0.62 -12.45
N LYS A 166 13.29 -0.45 -12.31
CA LYS A 166 13.95 0.86 -12.42
C LYS A 166 13.82 1.42 -13.84
N THR A 167 14.13 0.59 -14.83
CA THR A 167 14.03 0.92 -16.26
C THR A 167 12.59 1.21 -16.66
N ALA A 168 11.62 0.44 -16.11
CA ALA A 168 10.20 0.67 -16.34
C ALA A 168 9.73 2.05 -15.85
N ILE A 169 10.16 2.46 -14.65
CA ILE A 169 9.82 3.78 -14.11
C ILE A 169 10.49 4.89 -14.94
N GLN A 170 11.78 4.75 -15.27
CA GLN A 170 12.51 5.72 -16.09
C GLN A 170 11.86 5.94 -17.47
N ALA A 171 11.51 4.84 -18.17
CA ALA A 171 10.85 4.92 -19.46
C ALA A 171 9.51 5.68 -19.39
N ILE A 172 8.74 5.47 -18.33
CA ILE A 172 7.46 6.17 -18.12
C ILE A 172 7.67 7.66 -17.85
N GLY A 173 8.71 8.03 -17.09
CA GLY A 173 9.09 9.43 -16.88
C GLY A 173 9.43 10.15 -18.17
N LEU A 174 10.23 9.52 -19.04
CA LEU A 174 10.56 10.06 -20.35
C LEU A 174 9.32 10.27 -21.22
N ILE A 175 8.43 9.28 -21.29
CA ILE A 175 7.18 9.37 -22.07
C ILE A 175 6.28 10.51 -21.57
N GLN A 176 6.15 10.69 -20.25
CA GLN A 176 5.35 11.80 -19.69
C GLN A 176 5.98 13.17 -19.99
N ALA A 177 7.30 13.28 -19.88
CA ALA A 177 8.01 14.52 -20.20
C ALA A 177 7.81 14.91 -21.68
N ASP A 178 7.91 13.94 -22.59
CA ASP A 178 7.70 14.19 -24.01
C ASP A 178 6.23 14.51 -24.34
N LYS A 179 5.26 13.84 -23.69
CA LYS A 179 3.84 14.23 -23.79
C LYS A 179 3.61 15.68 -23.37
N LYS A 180 4.23 16.12 -22.27
CA LYS A 180 4.15 17.52 -21.80
C LYS A 180 4.77 18.49 -22.83
N LYS A 181 5.90 18.15 -23.45
CA LYS A 181 6.52 18.97 -24.51
C LYS A 181 5.61 19.11 -25.73
N VAL A 182 5.04 17.99 -26.21
CA VAL A 182 4.11 17.99 -27.35
C VAL A 182 2.87 18.84 -27.05
N GLN A 183 2.28 18.69 -25.85
CA GLN A 183 1.13 19.51 -25.44
C GLN A 183 1.45 21.00 -25.32
N ARG A 184 2.65 21.37 -24.85
CA ARG A 184 3.09 22.78 -24.82
C ARG A 184 3.23 23.34 -26.22
N ALA A 185 3.90 22.62 -27.12
CA ALA A 185 4.05 23.02 -28.52
C ALA A 185 2.69 23.22 -29.22
N LEU A 186 1.71 22.34 -28.95
CA LEU A 186 0.36 22.46 -29.48
C LEU A 186 -0.40 23.69 -28.93
N LYS A 187 -0.21 24.04 -27.66
CA LYS A 187 -0.81 25.24 -27.06
C LYS A 187 -0.15 26.54 -27.52
N GLU A 188 1.16 26.52 -27.74
CA GLU A 188 1.95 27.67 -28.18
C GLU A 188 1.69 28.01 -29.66
N GLN A 189 1.21 27.06 -30.48
CA GLN A 189 0.80 27.29 -31.87
C GLN A 189 -0.62 27.93 -32.05
N LYS A 190 -1.23 28.48 -30.99
CA LYS A 190 -2.41 29.40 -30.96
C LYS A 190 -3.83 28.79 -31.13
N PRO A 191 -4.92 29.53 -30.78
CA PRO A 191 -6.17 28.97 -30.30
C PRO A 191 -7.01 28.46 -31.47
N ILE A 192 -6.92 27.17 -31.74
CA ILE A 192 -7.92 26.50 -32.55
C ILE A 192 -8.79 25.73 -31.56
N SER A 193 -10.05 26.15 -31.47
CA SER A 193 -11.11 25.43 -30.76
C SER A 193 -11.28 24.04 -31.38
N MET A 194 -10.43 23.09 -31.00
CA MET A 194 -10.74 21.68 -31.14
C MET A 194 -11.06 21.18 -29.74
N HIS A 195 -12.34 20.92 -29.51
CA HIS A 195 -12.75 19.96 -28.49
C HIS A 195 -12.12 18.63 -28.87
N ILE A 196 -10.95 18.37 -28.32
CA ILE A 196 -10.32 17.05 -28.38
C ILE A 196 -11.05 16.22 -27.33
N GLU A 197 -12.08 15.50 -27.74
CA GLU A 197 -12.63 14.41 -26.94
C GLU A 197 -11.51 13.39 -26.69
N ASP A 198 -11.45 12.80 -25.48
CA ASP A 198 -10.38 11.91 -25.02
C ASP A 198 -10.03 10.74 -25.97
N ALA A 199 -10.91 10.43 -26.92
CA ALA A 199 -10.70 9.46 -28.00
C ALA A 199 -9.59 9.89 -28.99
N ASP A 200 -9.50 11.19 -29.34
CA ASP A 200 -8.51 11.71 -30.28
C ASP A 200 -7.11 11.79 -29.67
N LEU A 201 -7.01 11.94 -28.35
CA LEU A 201 -5.72 11.95 -27.67
C LEU A 201 -5.08 10.55 -27.67
N ASN A 202 -5.88 9.50 -27.48
CA ASN A 202 -5.41 8.12 -27.60
C ASN A 202 -5.07 7.77 -29.05
N HIS A 203 -5.81 8.27 -30.04
CA HIS A 203 -5.48 8.10 -31.45
C HIS A 203 -4.19 8.84 -31.83
N ALA A 204 -3.99 10.07 -31.34
CA ALA A 204 -2.78 10.85 -31.56
C ALA A 204 -1.55 10.23 -30.87
N VAL A 205 -1.70 9.74 -29.64
CA VAL A 205 -0.63 9.01 -28.92
C VAL A 205 -0.33 7.68 -29.62
N ASN A 206 -1.34 6.95 -30.10
CA ASN A 206 -1.12 5.71 -30.86
C ASN A 206 -0.47 5.98 -32.22
N ASN A 207 -0.85 7.05 -32.93
CA ASN A 207 -0.19 7.46 -34.17
C ASN A 207 1.24 7.94 -33.92
N PHE A 208 1.49 8.67 -32.82
CA PHE A 208 2.84 9.07 -32.43
C PHE A 208 3.68 7.84 -32.08
N LEU A 209 3.17 6.91 -31.27
CA LEU A 209 3.84 5.63 -30.97
C LEU A 209 3.95 4.70 -32.19
N HIS A 210 3.09 4.83 -33.21
CA HIS A 210 3.15 4.07 -34.45
C HIS A 210 4.16 4.67 -35.44
N TYR A 211 4.23 6.00 -35.53
CA TYR A 211 5.25 6.74 -36.27
C TYR A 211 6.63 6.52 -35.63
N TYR A 212 6.69 6.48 -34.30
CA TYR A 212 7.88 6.17 -33.50
C TYR A 212 7.97 4.69 -33.06
N LYS A 213 7.24 3.75 -33.70
CA LYS A 213 7.42 2.30 -33.45
C LYS A 213 8.85 1.85 -33.79
N LYS A 214 9.59 2.65 -34.55
CA LYS A 214 11.03 2.49 -34.80
C LYS A 214 11.93 2.85 -33.61
N ASP A 215 11.42 3.49 -32.56
CA ASP A 215 12.24 4.21 -31.58
C ASP A 215 12.12 3.75 -30.13
N LEU A 216 11.27 2.77 -29.79
CA LEU A 216 11.32 2.18 -28.45
C LEU A 216 12.68 1.50 -28.20
N ASN A 217 13.26 0.88 -29.23
CA ASN A 217 14.60 0.29 -29.18
C ASN A 217 15.72 1.34 -29.22
N SER A 218 15.49 2.56 -29.69
CA SER A 218 16.51 3.63 -29.69
C SER A 218 16.49 4.43 -28.37
N LEU A 219 15.31 4.64 -27.79
CA LEU A 219 15.14 5.20 -26.45
C LEU A 219 15.77 4.29 -25.38
N LEU A 220 15.65 2.96 -25.55
CA LEU A 220 16.32 1.98 -24.69
C LEU A 220 17.84 1.85 -24.95
N LYS A 221 18.36 2.35 -26.08
CA LYS A 221 19.81 2.39 -26.37
C LYS A 221 20.53 3.59 -25.74
N LYS A 222 19.78 4.58 -25.24
CA LYS A 222 20.31 5.76 -24.51
C LYS A 222 20.30 5.58 -22.99
N ILE A 223 19.92 4.39 -22.50
CA ILE A 223 20.02 3.92 -21.12
C ILE A 223 21.20 2.95 -21.06
#